data_AF-A0AAN9MI05-F1
#
_entry.id   AF-A0AAN9MI05-F1
#
_cell.length_a   1.000
_cell.length_b   1.000
_cell.length_c   1.000
_cell.angle_alpha   90.00
_cell.angle_beta   90.00
_cell.angle_gamma   90.00
#
_symmetry.space_group_name_H-M   'P 1'
#
loop_
_entity.id
_entity.type
_entity.pdbx_description
1 polymer ?
#
loop_
_entity_poly.entity_id
_entity_poly.type
_entity_poly.pdbx_seq_one_letter_code
_entity_poly.pdbx_strand_id
1 'polypeptide(L)'
;MNPGSGMNPGTEMNPDTEMNPDTGMNPGKRTISSFKPIPSLAFMPFGVYGVKWSFDTEDNKAYIFYDNVCAYFDYANYKILSLSTIAGMFPVLKNTVFEDGIDFVLRLPRGKEVCIVKGFKFVRLDYDSKQFTRTIGSMTEFFAKRH
;
A
#
# COMPACT_ATOMS: atom_id res chain seq x y z
N MET A 1 4.32 -43.84 -51.06
CA MET A 1 2.85 -43.99 -51.10
C MET A 1 2.46 -45.15 -50.19
N ASN A 2 1.76 -44.90 -49.09
CA ASN A 2 0.59 -45.63 -48.59
C ASN A 2 -0.04 -44.80 -47.45
N PRO A 3 -1.38 -44.76 -47.31
CA PRO A 3 -2.15 -43.77 -46.55
C PRO A 3 -2.48 -44.26 -45.13
N GLY A 4 -3.12 -43.38 -44.35
CA GLY A 4 -3.36 -43.58 -42.92
C GLY A 4 -4.55 -44.47 -42.56
N SER A 5 -4.65 -44.78 -41.26
CA SER A 5 -5.87 -45.10 -40.52
C SER A 5 -5.51 -45.46 -39.08
N GLY A 6 -6.23 -44.93 -38.09
CA GLY A 6 -6.21 -45.47 -36.73
C GLY A 6 -6.57 -44.46 -35.65
N MET A 7 -7.81 -43.99 -35.60
CA MET A 7 -8.40 -43.49 -34.35
C MET A 7 -8.51 -44.66 -33.37
N ASN A 8 -8.01 -44.49 -32.14
CA ASN A 8 -8.30 -45.41 -31.03
C ASN A 8 -9.32 -44.75 -30.09
N PRO A 9 -10.48 -45.39 -29.81
CA PRO A 9 -11.52 -44.86 -28.94
C PRO A 9 -11.31 -45.24 -27.46
N GLY A 10 -11.85 -44.42 -26.56
CA GLY A 10 -11.76 -44.58 -25.10
C GLY A 10 -10.75 -43.58 -24.52
N THR A 11 -11.12 -42.63 -23.68
CA THR A 11 -11.85 -42.84 -22.44
C THR A 11 -12.86 -41.71 -22.20
N GLU A 12 -14.03 -42.12 -21.73
CA GLU A 12 -15.14 -41.30 -21.28
C GLU A 12 -14.68 -40.21 -20.31
N MET A 13 -15.15 -38.97 -20.52
CA MET A 13 -15.07 -37.92 -19.51
C MET A 13 -15.91 -38.37 -18.32
N ASN A 14 -15.27 -38.68 -17.19
CA ASN A 14 -15.98 -38.82 -15.92
C ASN A 14 -16.39 -37.41 -15.45
N PRO A 15 -17.69 -37.09 -15.31
CA PRO A 15 -18.09 -35.95 -14.51
C PRO A 15 -17.81 -36.30 -13.03
N ASP A 16 -17.86 -35.34 -12.11
CA ASP A 16 -17.76 -35.60 -10.67
C ASP A 16 -16.35 -35.81 -10.09
N THR A 17 -15.40 -34.96 -10.47
CA THR A 17 -14.46 -34.47 -9.43
C THR A 17 -14.97 -33.12 -8.93
N GLU A 18 -16.03 -33.19 -8.13
CA GLU A 18 -16.45 -32.08 -7.30
C GLU A 18 -15.40 -31.79 -6.21
N MET A 19 -15.04 -30.51 -6.16
CA MET A 19 -14.58 -29.73 -5.00
C MET A 19 -13.13 -29.90 -4.51
N ASN A 20 -12.33 -28.88 -4.80
CA ASN A 20 -11.61 -28.19 -3.73
C ASN A 20 -12.19 -26.77 -3.57
N PRO A 21 -12.91 -26.44 -2.47
CA PRO A 21 -13.41 -25.10 -2.22
C PRO A 21 -12.35 -24.15 -1.61
N ASP A 22 -11.12 -24.62 -1.37
CA ASP A 22 -10.09 -23.82 -0.68
C ASP A 22 -9.20 -22.98 -1.60
N THR A 23 -9.67 -22.60 -2.79
CA THR A 23 -9.10 -21.40 -3.44
C THR A 23 -9.73 -20.16 -2.81
N GLY A 24 -9.48 -19.98 -1.51
CA GLY A 24 -9.77 -18.75 -0.81
C GLY A 24 -9.21 -17.60 -1.63
N MET A 25 -10.11 -16.70 -2.04
CA MET A 25 -9.88 -15.55 -2.91
C MET A 25 -8.41 -15.15 -2.97
N ASN A 26 -7.71 -15.45 -4.07
CA ASN A 26 -6.59 -14.61 -4.45
C ASN A 26 -7.23 -13.26 -4.75
N PRO A 27 -7.09 -12.22 -3.90
CA PRO A 27 -7.76 -10.96 -4.13
C PRO A 27 -7.19 -10.45 -5.44
N GLY A 28 -8.00 -10.55 -6.49
CA GLY A 28 -7.51 -10.62 -7.86
C GLY A 28 -6.41 -9.61 -8.08
N LYS A 29 -5.25 -10.08 -8.57
CA LYS A 29 -4.24 -9.20 -9.17
C LYS A 29 -4.88 -8.52 -10.38
N ARG A 30 -5.74 -7.53 -10.11
CA ARG A 30 -6.14 -6.50 -11.04
C ARG A 30 -4.95 -5.59 -11.12
N THR A 31 -4.28 -5.61 -12.27
CA THR A 31 -3.29 -4.61 -12.62
C THR A 31 -3.92 -3.23 -12.42
N ILE A 32 -3.19 -2.28 -11.84
CA ILE A 32 -3.68 -0.92 -11.57
C ILE A 32 -4.24 -0.27 -12.85
N SER A 33 -3.74 -0.70 -14.02
CA SER A 33 -4.23 -0.31 -15.36
C SER A 33 -5.65 -0.78 -15.71
N SER A 34 -6.22 -1.75 -15.00
CA SER A 34 -7.61 -2.19 -15.17
C SER A 34 -8.61 -1.37 -14.35
N PHE A 35 -8.12 -0.54 -13.42
CA PHE A 35 -8.97 0.42 -12.74
C PHE A 35 -9.25 1.58 -13.69
N LYS A 36 -10.51 2.02 -13.72
CA LYS A 36 -10.87 3.29 -14.36
C LYS A 36 -9.87 4.34 -13.83
N PRO A 37 -9.12 5.05 -14.71
CA PRO A 37 -8.13 6.02 -14.28
C PRO A 37 -8.78 6.96 -13.27
N ILE A 38 -8.21 7.05 -12.08
CA ILE A 38 -8.63 8.05 -11.10
C ILE A 38 -8.15 9.38 -11.67
N PRO A 39 -9.02 10.24 -12.23
CA PRO A 39 -8.56 11.36 -13.05
C PRO A 39 -7.69 12.34 -12.25
N SER A 40 -7.93 12.43 -10.94
CA SER A 40 -7.15 13.24 -10.02
C SER A 40 -5.71 12.73 -9.83
N LEU A 41 -5.43 11.44 -10.04
CA LEU A 41 -4.11 10.82 -9.88
C LEU A 41 -3.38 10.57 -11.21
N ALA A 42 -4.06 10.67 -12.35
CA ALA A 42 -3.59 10.19 -13.67
C ALA A 42 -2.25 10.79 -14.15
N PHE A 43 -1.84 11.95 -13.61
CA PHE A 43 -0.58 12.62 -13.95
C PHE A 43 0.37 12.78 -12.76
N MET A 44 0.12 12.06 -11.67
CA MET A 44 0.96 12.07 -10.48
C MET A 44 1.79 10.79 -10.40
N PRO A 45 2.90 10.77 -9.63
CA PRO A 45 3.69 9.55 -9.42
C PRO A 45 2.82 8.36 -9.03
N PHE A 46 1.76 8.59 -8.24
CA PHE A 46 0.80 7.57 -7.82
C PHE A 46 0.00 6.92 -8.96
N GLY A 47 -0.39 7.70 -9.98
CA GLY A 47 -1.14 7.19 -11.12
C GLY A 47 -0.28 6.52 -12.18
N VAL A 48 1.01 6.90 -12.25
CA VAL A 48 1.96 6.35 -13.23
C VAL A 48 2.67 5.12 -12.67
N TYR A 49 3.16 5.19 -11.44
CA TYR A 49 4.02 4.17 -10.82
C TYR A 49 3.33 3.41 -9.68
N GLY A 50 2.09 3.77 -9.34
CA GLY A 50 1.35 3.19 -8.23
C GLY A 50 1.65 3.86 -6.89
N VAL A 51 0.99 3.39 -5.84
CA VAL A 51 1.23 3.81 -4.45
C VAL A 51 2.23 2.85 -3.81
N LYS A 52 3.32 3.36 -3.23
CA LYS A 52 4.28 2.52 -2.49
C LYS A 52 3.77 2.22 -1.08
N TRP A 53 3.30 3.25 -0.39
CA TRP A 53 2.85 3.15 1.00
C TRP A 53 1.61 3.98 1.25
N SER A 54 0.78 3.54 2.19
CA SER A 54 -0.42 4.26 2.58
C SER A 54 -0.86 3.90 3.99
N PHE A 55 -1.58 4.81 4.63
CA PHE A 55 -2.35 4.51 5.83
C PHE A 55 -3.70 5.23 5.78
N ASP A 56 -4.73 4.56 6.27
CA ASP A 56 -6.06 5.13 6.46
C ASP A 56 -6.08 6.12 7.62
N THR A 57 -6.94 7.13 7.51
CA THR A 57 -7.29 8.03 8.63
C THR A 57 -8.74 7.79 9.01
N GLU A 58 -9.43 8.75 9.60
CA GLU A 58 -10.88 8.64 9.76
C GLU A 58 -11.61 8.79 8.41
N ASP A 59 -12.85 8.28 8.38
CA ASP A 59 -13.74 8.26 7.23
C ASP A 59 -13.13 7.53 6.01
N ASN A 60 -13.48 7.96 4.81
CA ASN A 60 -12.94 7.45 3.55
C ASN A 60 -11.68 8.20 3.11
N LYS A 61 -10.79 8.51 4.05
CA LYS A 61 -9.58 9.30 3.78
C LYS A 61 -8.32 8.52 4.12
N ALA A 62 -7.26 8.77 3.37
CA ALA A 62 -5.96 8.12 3.54
C ALA A 62 -4.83 9.05 3.11
N TYR A 63 -3.66 8.86 3.71
CA TYR A 63 -2.42 9.38 3.15
C TYR A 63 -1.79 8.32 2.24
N ILE A 64 -1.35 8.73 1.06
CA ILE A 64 -0.66 7.89 0.08
C ILE A 64 0.71 8.47 -0.25
N PHE A 65 1.69 7.59 -0.46
CA PHE A 65 3.10 7.95 -0.60
C PHE A 65 3.74 7.26 -1.80
N TYR A 66 4.62 8.00 -2.47
CA TYR A 66 5.53 7.52 -3.50
C TYR A 66 6.81 8.34 -3.40
N ASP A 67 7.91 7.70 -3.00
CA ASP A 67 9.17 8.37 -2.64
C ASP A 67 8.90 9.54 -1.68
N ASN A 68 9.31 10.77 -2.04
CA ASN A 68 9.11 11.95 -1.21
C ASN A 68 7.76 12.66 -1.45
N VAL A 69 6.89 12.14 -2.31
CA VAL A 69 5.59 12.74 -2.62
C VAL A 69 4.50 12.12 -1.76
N CYS A 70 3.66 12.97 -1.18
CA CYS A 70 2.58 12.60 -0.29
C CYS A 70 1.28 13.30 -0.70
N ALA A 71 0.19 12.54 -0.76
CA ALA A 71 -1.14 13.09 -0.96
C ALA A 71 -2.08 12.65 0.15
N TYR A 72 -2.95 13.55 0.60
CA TYR A 72 -4.12 13.24 1.40
C TYR A 72 -5.31 13.05 0.46
N PHE A 73 -5.90 11.86 0.46
CA PHE A 73 -6.81 11.40 -0.57
C PHE A 73 -8.13 10.93 0.04
N ASP A 74 -9.24 11.39 -0.52
CA ASP A 74 -10.59 10.88 -0.27
C ASP A 74 -10.88 9.78 -1.30
N TYR A 75 -10.88 8.53 -0.85
CA TYR A 75 -11.04 7.37 -1.71
C TYR A 75 -12.50 7.00 -1.98
N ALA A 76 -13.48 7.60 -1.30
CA ALA A 76 -14.88 7.45 -1.68
C ALA A 76 -15.24 8.36 -2.86
N ASN A 77 -14.71 9.60 -2.84
CA ASN A 77 -14.98 10.60 -3.87
C ASN A 77 -13.88 10.69 -4.94
N TYR A 78 -12.83 9.86 -4.83
CA TYR A 78 -11.69 9.84 -5.73
C TYR A 78 -11.00 11.21 -5.88
N LYS A 79 -10.90 11.96 -4.77
CA LYS A 79 -10.45 13.35 -4.75
C LYS A 79 -9.18 13.52 -3.92
N ILE A 80 -8.22 14.26 -4.47
CA ILE A 80 -7.05 14.71 -3.72
C ILE A 80 -7.47 15.92 -2.88
N LEU A 81 -7.30 15.81 -1.57
CA LEU A 81 -7.57 16.87 -0.60
C LEU A 81 -6.34 17.75 -0.39
N SER A 82 -5.14 17.17 -0.45
CA SER A 82 -3.87 17.89 -0.38
C SER A 82 -2.77 17.10 -1.08
N LEU A 83 -1.81 17.78 -1.70
CA LEU A 83 -0.65 17.19 -2.36
C LEU A 83 0.59 18.02 -2.01
N SER A 84 1.65 17.36 -1.55
CA SER A 84 2.92 18.02 -1.27
C SER A 84 4.08 17.01 -1.22
N THR A 85 5.26 17.46 -0.86
CA THR A 85 6.33 16.56 -0.41
C THR A 85 6.03 16.07 1.01
N ILE A 86 6.73 15.05 1.50
CA ILE A 86 6.62 14.59 2.89
C ILE A 86 6.92 15.73 3.86
N ALA A 87 7.99 16.50 3.63
CA ALA A 87 8.32 17.66 4.46
C ALA A 87 7.30 18.80 4.35
N GLY A 88 6.64 18.97 3.20
CA GLY A 88 5.54 19.94 3.06
C GLY A 88 4.26 19.48 3.79
N MET A 89 3.95 18.18 3.73
CA MET A 89 2.77 17.62 4.38
C MET A 89 2.95 17.50 5.90
N PHE A 90 4.13 17.10 6.34
CA PHE A 90 4.53 16.91 7.73
C PHE A 90 5.83 17.68 8.02
N PRO A 91 5.74 18.99 8.35
CA PRO A 91 6.92 19.84 8.53
C PRO A 91 7.93 19.35 9.56
N VAL A 92 7.47 18.62 10.58
CA VAL A 92 8.34 18.02 11.61
C VAL A 92 9.31 16.97 11.05
N LEU A 93 9.04 16.41 9.86
CA LEU A 93 9.91 15.45 9.19
C LEU A 93 10.99 16.13 8.34
N LYS A 94 10.96 17.46 8.20
CA LYS A 94 11.99 18.20 7.46
C LYS A 94 13.35 18.08 8.15
N ASN A 95 14.41 17.96 7.37
CA ASN A 95 15.79 17.70 7.77
C ASN A 95 15.96 16.41 8.59
N THR A 96 15.03 15.45 8.44
CA THR A 96 15.14 14.11 9.03
C THR A 96 15.37 13.08 7.94
N VAL A 97 15.71 11.85 8.33
CA VAL A 97 15.86 10.74 7.37
C VAL A 97 14.59 10.47 6.56
N PHE A 98 13.41 10.88 7.06
CA PHE A 98 12.10 10.61 6.47
C PHE A 98 11.70 11.62 5.37
N GLU A 99 12.42 12.74 5.22
CA GLU A 99 12.06 13.83 4.29
C GLU A 99 11.95 13.34 2.83
N ASP A 100 12.93 12.55 2.38
CA ASP A 100 13.02 12.12 0.99
C ASP A 100 12.31 10.79 0.71
N GLY A 101 11.56 10.26 1.66
CA GLY A 101 10.78 9.04 1.47
C GLY A 101 10.69 8.19 2.71
N ILE A 102 9.89 7.12 2.62
CA ILE A 102 9.58 6.20 3.71
C ILE A 102 9.63 4.76 3.21
N ASP A 103 9.99 3.85 4.11
CA ASP A 103 10.06 2.42 3.80
C ASP A 103 8.85 1.65 4.32
N PHE A 104 8.16 2.18 5.33
CA PHE A 104 6.94 1.57 5.85
C PHE A 104 6.15 2.58 6.69
N VAL A 105 4.83 2.45 6.71
CA VAL A 105 3.94 3.28 7.51
C VAL A 105 2.79 2.44 8.07
N LEU A 106 2.41 2.71 9.32
CA LEU A 106 1.36 1.97 10.02
C LEU A 106 0.55 2.91 10.93
N ARG A 107 -0.77 2.94 10.73
CA ARG A 107 -1.70 3.55 11.69
C ARG A 107 -1.70 2.74 12.97
N LEU A 108 -1.54 3.40 14.11
CA LEU A 108 -1.62 2.75 15.41
C LEU A 108 -3.08 2.66 15.88
N PRO A 109 -3.47 1.59 16.61
CA PRO A 109 -4.87 1.33 16.95
C PRO A 109 -5.46 2.28 18.00
N ARG A 110 -4.64 3.13 18.63
CA ARG A 110 -5.06 4.06 19.68
C ARG A 110 -4.74 5.48 19.27
N GLY A 111 -5.77 6.33 19.27
CA GLY A 111 -5.64 7.73 18.92
C GLY A 111 -5.38 7.95 17.43
N LYS A 112 -4.85 9.13 17.10
CA LYS A 112 -4.55 9.55 15.74
C LYS A 112 -3.07 9.42 15.42
N GLU A 113 -2.46 8.35 15.92
CA GLU A 113 -1.03 8.13 15.78
C GLU A 113 -0.70 7.28 14.55
N VAL A 114 0.40 7.62 13.89
CA VAL A 114 1.00 6.83 12.83
C VAL A 114 2.48 6.61 13.12
N CYS A 115 2.94 5.39 12.90
CA CYS A 115 4.34 5.00 12.97
C CYS A 115 4.93 5.03 11.56
N ILE A 116 5.98 5.83 11.36
CA ILE A 116 6.72 5.92 10.10
C ILE A 116 8.10 5.31 10.30
N VAL A 117 8.53 4.51 9.34
CA VAL A 117 9.81 3.78 9.37
C VAL A 117 10.63 4.08 8.11
N LYS A 118 11.94 4.24 8.30
CA LYS A 118 12.94 4.32 7.23
C LYS A 118 14.27 3.75 7.72
N GLY A 119 14.77 2.73 7.01
CA GLY A 119 15.86 1.89 7.45
C GLY A 119 15.61 1.36 8.87
N PHE A 120 16.57 1.59 9.76
CA PHE A 120 16.48 1.20 11.17
C PHE A 120 15.86 2.28 12.09
N LYS A 121 15.39 3.40 11.53
CA LYS A 121 14.78 4.48 12.31
C LYS A 121 13.26 4.43 12.22
N PHE A 122 12.60 4.79 13.31
CA PHE A 122 11.15 4.97 13.33
C PHE A 122 10.77 6.24 14.10
N VAL A 123 9.61 6.79 13.79
CA VAL A 123 9.01 7.90 14.53
C VAL A 123 7.51 7.69 14.66
N ARG A 124 6.92 8.29 15.71
CA ARG A 124 5.46 8.36 15.86
C ARG A 124 5.03 9.81 15.78
N LEU A 125 3.99 10.05 14.99
CA LEU A 125 3.37 11.36 14.87
C LEU A 125 1.87 11.24 14.96
N ASP A 126 1.24 12.31 15.42
CA ASP A 126 -0.19 12.50 15.36
C ASP A 126 -0.53 13.14 14.01
N TYR A 127 -1.35 12.49 13.18
CA TYR A 127 -1.54 12.92 11.78
C TYR A 127 -2.51 14.11 11.63
N ASP A 128 -3.23 14.48 12.68
CA ASP A 128 -4.08 15.68 12.71
C ASP A 128 -3.25 16.92 13.02
N SER A 129 -2.55 16.90 14.16
CA SER A 129 -1.67 17.98 14.61
C SER A 129 -0.35 18.05 13.83
N LYS A 130 0.00 16.95 13.15
CA LYS A 130 1.25 16.76 12.39
C LYS A 130 2.50 16.92 13.26
N GLN A 131 2.37 16.63 14.55
CA GLN A 131 3.45 16.72 15.54
C GLN A 131 3.96 15.35 15.96
N PHE A 132 5.22 15.29 16.40
CA PHE A 132 5.75 14.09 17.02
C PHE A 132 5.04 13.80 18.34
N THR A 133 4.54 12.57 18.48
CA THR A 133 4.09 12.07 19.79
C THR A 133 5.22 11.36 20.53
N ARG A 134 6.28 10.97 19.80
CA ARG A 134 7.50 10.39 20.35
C ARG A 134 8.71 10.80 19.52
N THR A 135 9.85 10.99 20.20
CA THR A 135 11.14 11.21 19.56
C THR A 135 11.51 10.05 18.63
N ILE A 136 12.31 10.35 17.61
CA ILE A 136 12.84 9.37 16.66
C ILE A 136 13.64 8.31 17.44
N GLY A 137 13.30 7.04 17.22
CA GLY A 137 13.95 5.89 17.85
C GLY A 137 14.67 5.00 16.85
N SER A 138 15.55 4.13 17.37
CA SER A 138 16.16 3.03 16.61
C SER A 138 15.41 1.73 16.86
N MET A 139 15.17 0.95 15.80
CA MET A 139 14.62 -0.41 15.93
C MET A 139 15.50 -1.29 16.81
N THR A 140 16.83 -1.13 16.75
CA THR A 140 17.77 -1.89 17.58
C THR A 140 17.53 -1.66 19.07
N GLU A 141 17.31 -0.40 19.48
CA GLU A 141 16.98 -0.06 20.87
C GLU A 141 15.63 -0.61 21.29
N PHE A 142 14.67 -0.64 20.37
CA PHE A 142 13.34 -1.17 20.62
C PHE A 142 13.38 -2.69 20.89
N PHE A 143 14.14 -3.44 20.10
CA PHE A 143 14.31 -4.89 20.31
C PHE A 143 15.15 -5.20 21.55
N ALA A 144 16.18 -4.40 21.86
CA ALA A 144 17.01 -4.59 23.05
C ALA A 144 16.23 -4.46 24.37
N LYS A 145 15.13 -3.69 24.41
CA LYS A 145 14.29 -3.50 25.60
C LYS A 145 13.25 -4.61 25.84
N ARG A 146 13.22 -5.65 25.01
CA ARG A 146 12.25 -6.76 25.11
C ARG A 146 12.82 -8.06 25.71
N HIS A 147 13.98 -7.98 26.34
CA HIS A 147 14.57 -9.04 27.16
C HIS A 147 14.52 -8.66 28.64
#